data_AF-A0A161IEY9-F1
#
_entry.id   AF-A0A161IEY9-F1
#
_cell.length_a   1.000
_cell.length_b   1.000
_cell.length_c   1.000
_cell.angle_alpha   90.00
_cell.angle_beta   90.00
_cell.angle_gamma   90.00
#
_symmetry.space_group_name_H-M   'P 1'
#
loop_
_entity.id
_entity.type
_entity.pdbx_description
1 polymer ?
#
loop_
_entity_poly.entity_id
_entity_poly.type
_entity_poly.pdbx_seq_one_letter_code
_entity_poly.pdbx_strand_id
1 'polypeptide(L)'
;MTVAGKTIADPFKQLTEYAHRYSGTLTKYDLGGSGDANVLTADEVTRTRIIASRISATESAWFVERGRSAPWSQVAADASLASADPAEPDGLYAAAIALYDHFREAAPKGVATAKIHKVLHLKRPALIPILDSRLLAAYGPAAAEAARRHPDLGARRLNWVAIREDLIDESNARALTEVRARLAADEDATVRVMARLTDLRLLDAVAWRAG
;
A
#
# COMPACT_ATOMS: atom_id res chain seq x y z
N MET A 1 -7.72 -15.47 -9.28
CA MET A 1 -7.38 -14.94 -7.93
C MET A 1 -8.61 -14.30 -7.33
N THR A 2 -8.74 -14.26 -6.00
CA THR A 2 -9.89 -13.66 -5.31
C THR A 2 -9.37 -12.55 -4.41
N VAL A 3 -9.78 -11.31 -4.66
CA VAL A 3 -9.25 -10.13 -3.98
C VAL A 3 -10.41 -9.31 -3.46
N ALA A 4 -10.38 -8.93 -2.18
CA ALA A 4 -11.47 -8.25 -1.49
C ALA A 4 -12.82 -8.98 -1.66
N GLY A 5 -12.79 -10.31 -1.63
CA GLY A 5 -13.97 -11.18 -1.83
C GLY A 5 -14.51 -11.22 -3.27
N LYS A 6 -13.82 -10.62 -4.25
CA LYS A 6 -14.21 -10.64 -5.67
C LYS A 6 -13.28 -11.53 -6.48
N THR A 7 -13.86 -12.43 -7.28
CA THR A 7 -13.09 -13.25 -8.23
C THR A 7 -12.60 -12.39 -9.39
N ILE A 8 -11.29 -12.35 -9.58
CA ILE A 8 -10.63 -11.69 -10.70
C ILE A 8 -10.19 -12.77 -11.70
N ALA A 9 -10.90 -12.82 -12.82
CA ALA A 9 -10.68 -13.81 -13.87
C ALA A 9 -9.34 -13.62 -14.61
N ASP A 10 -9.00 -12.37 -14.96
CA ASP A 10 -7.77 -12.05 -15.70
C ASP A 10 -6.98 -10.92 -15.01
N PRO A 11 -6.21 -11.23 -13.96
CA PRO A 11 -5.38 -10.24 -13.27
C PRO A 11 -4.28 -9.64 -14.15
N PHE A 12 -3.76 -10.40 -15.12
CA PHE A 12 -2.76 -9.87 -16.05
C PHE A 12 -3.34 -8.73 -16.87
N LYS A 13 -4.53 -8.91 -17.46
CA LYS A 13 -5.24 -7.85 -18.18
C LYS A 13 -5.47 -6.61 -17.31
N GLN A 14 -5.89 -6.77 -16.06
CA GLN A 14 -6.11 -5.64 -15.15
C GLN A 14 -4.82 -4.82 -14.91
N LEU A 15 -3.69 -5.52 -14.75
CA LEU A 15 -2.39 -4.88 -14.50
C LEU A 15 -1.81 -4.24 -15.77
N THR A 16 -1.99 -4.85 -16.94
CA THR A 16 -1.61 -4.24 -18.23
C THR A 16 -2.40 -2.95 -18.48
N GLU A 17 -3.72 -2.97 -18.29
CA GLU A 17 -4.56 -1.78 -18.42
C GLU A 17 -4.19 -0.70 -17.38
N TYR A 18 -3.85 -1.12 -16.15
CA TYR A 18 -3.34 -0.20 -15.14
C TYR A 18 -2.02 0.45 -15.59
N ALA A 19 -1.10 -0.33 -16.15
CA ALA A 19 0.21 0.14 -16.59
C ALA A 19 0.10 1.19 -17.69
N HIS A 20 -0.73 0.95 -18.70
CA HIS A 20 -0.96 1.91 -19.77
C HIS A 20 -1.62 3.20 -19.28
N ARG A 21 -2.63 3.07 -18.41
CA ARG A 21 -3.39 4.23 -17.93
C ARG A 21 -2.62 5.06 -16.90
N TYR A 22 -1.77 4.44 -16.10
CA TYR A 22 -1.11 5.06 -14.95
C TYR A 22 0.42 4.94 -14.99
N SER A 23 1.01 4.94 -16.19
CA SER A 23 2.46 4.85 -16.40
C SER A 23 3.26 5.90 -15.61
N GLY A 24 2.72 7.10 -15.43
CA GLY A 24 3.30 8.14 -14.59
C GLY A 24 3.35 7.77 -13.11
N THR A 25 2.32 7.10 -12.58
CA THR A 25 2.30 6.56 -11.21
C THR A 25 3.39 5.50 -11.06
N LEU A 26 3.52 4.59 -12.01
CA LEU A 26 4.53 3.54 -11.95
C LEU A 26 5.95 4.09 -11.97
N THR A 27 6.25 4.92 -12.96
CA THR A 27 7.63 5.36 -13.22
C THR A 27 8.09 6.43 -12.24
N LYS A 28 7.21 7.34 -11.83
CA LYS A 28 7.58 8.48 -11.00
C LYS A 28 7.25 8.25 -9.52
N TYR A 29 6.12 7.64 -9.19
CA TYR A 29 5.76 7.41 -7.79
C TYR A 29 6.30 6.06 -7.30
N ASP A 30 5.88 4.94 -7.89
CA ASP A 30 6.23 3.60 -7.39
C ASP A 30 7.74 3.30 -7.57
N LEU A 31 8.34 3.69 -8.70
CA LEU A 31 9.75 3.42 -9.03
C LEU A 31 10.65 4.66 -9.03
N GLY A 32 10.15 5.82 -8.57
CA GLY A 32 10.95 7.04 -8.52
C GLY A 32 12.06 7.05 -7.47
N GLY A 33 12.23 5.96 -6.72
CA GLY A 33 13.20 5.83 -5.64
C GLY A 33 12.70 6.42 -4.31
N SER A 34 12.91 5.69 -3.23
CA SER A 34 12.44 6.05 -1.89
C SER A 34 13.50 6.75 -1.03
N GLY A 35 14.68 7.09 -1.59
CA GLY A 35 15.77 7.71 -0.85
C GLY A 35 16.17 6.90 0.40
N ASP A 36 16.57 7.59 1.46
CA ASP A 36 16.71 6.97 2.78
C ASP A 36 15.32 6.55 3.29
N ALA A 37 15.17 5.26 3.59
CA ALA A 37 13.93 4.67 4.07
C ALA A 37 13.42 5.26 5.40
N ASN A 38 14.29 5.93 6.17
CA ASN A 38 13.99 6.46 7.49
C ASN A 38 13.91 8.00 7.53
N VAL A 39 13.97 8.66 6.37
CA VAL A 39 13.91 10.14 6.28
C VAL A 39 12.91 10.55 5.22
N LEU A 40 11.92 11.37 5.58
CA LEU A 40 11.02 11.99 4.59
C LEU A 40 11.59 13.31 4.09
N THR A 41 11.66 13.44 2.77
CA THR A 41 12.03 14.70 2.10
C THR A 41 10.81 15.38 1.47
N ALA A 42 10.90 16.70 1.25
CA ALA A 42 9.82 17.46 0.63
C ALA A 42 9.52 17.00 -0.81
N ASP A 43 10.55 16.60 -1.56
CA ASP A 43 10.41 16.13 -2.93
C ASP A 43 9.66 14.79 -3.00
N GLU A 44 9.96 13.86 -2.10
CA GLU A 44 9.24 12.59 -1.97
C GLU A 44 7.78 12.80 -1.60
N VAL A 45 7.51 13.64 -0.59
CA VAL A 45 6.14 13.93 -0.17
C VAL A 45 5.35 14.62 -1.29
N THR A 46 5.97 15.58 -2.00
CA THR A 46 5.36 16.26 -3.15
C THR A 46 5.07 15.29 -4.30
N ARG A 47 5.92 14.27 -4.50
CA ARG A 47 5.76 13.26 -5.55
C ARG A 47 4.46 12.46 -5.43
N THR A 48 3.93 12.29 -4.23
CA THR A 48 2.62 11.66 -4.00
C THR A 48 1.47 12.34 -4.76
N ARG A 49 1.64 13.60 -5.23
CA ARG A 49 0.67 14.29 -6.08
C ARG A 49 0.40 13.54 -7.39
N ILE A 50 1.38 12.77 -7.89
CA ILE A 50 1.24 11.92 -9.09
C ILE A 50 0.12 10.90 -8.92
N ILE A 51 -0.04 10.33 -7.72
CA ILE A 51 -1.14 9.44 -7.36
C ILE A 51 -2.29 10.20 -6.68
N ALA A 52 -2.54 11.44 -7.13
CA ALA A 52 -3.65 12.29 -6.71
C ALA A 52 -3.75 12.53 -5.19
N SER A 53 -2.62 12.68 -4.49
CA SER A 53 -2.65 13.05 -3.05
C SER A 53 -3.16 14.47 -2.82
N ARG A 54 -2.93 15.40 -3.77
CA ARG A 54 -3.21 16.84 -3.63
C ARG A 54 -2.58 17.47 -2.39
N ILE A 55 -1.42 16.95 -1.96
CA ILE A 55 -0.68 17.49 -0.80
C ILE A 55 -0.26 18.93 -1.09
N SER A 56 -0.59 19.88 -0.21
CA SER A 56 -0.14 21.28 -0.30
C SER A 56 1.32 21.44 0.16
N ALA A 57 1.92 22.62 -0.04
CA ALA A 57 3.27 22.89 0.46
C ALA A 57 3.34 22.82 2.01
N THR A 58 2.33 23.38 2.70
CA THR A 58 2.23 23.32 4.17
C THR A 58 2.07 21.89 4.67
N GLU A 59 1.24 21.09 4.01
CA GLU A 59 1.09 19.67 4.36
C GLU A 59 2.39 18.89 4.12
N SER A 60 3.12 19.20 3.03
CA SER A 60 4.42 18.61 2.76
C SER A 60 5.44 18.92 3.85
N ALA A 61 5.53 20.19 4.27
CA ALA A 61 6.42 20.61 5.35
C ALA A 61 6.06 19.90 6.67
N TRP A 62 4.77 19.74 6.96
CA TRP A 62 4.31 18.99 8.12
C TRP A 62 4.74 17.52 8.09
N PHE A 63 4.61 16.82 6.95
CA PHE A 63 5.06 15.42 6.83
C PHE A 63 6.57 15.28 7.07
N VAL A 64 7.36 16.19 6.51
CA VAL A 64 8.82 16.20 6.68
C VAL A 64 9.18 16.43 8.15
N GLU A 65 8.56 17.42 8.79
CA GLU A 65 8.79 17.70 10.22
C GLU A 65 8.36 16.52 11.09
N ARG A 66 7.14 16.01 10.90
CA ARG A 66 6.61 14.88 11.67
C ARG A 66 7.43 13.62 11.48
N GLY A 67 8.00 13.41 10.29
CA GLY A 67 8.85 12.28 9.95
C GLY A 67 10.17 12.24 10.73
N ARG A 68 10.65 13.36 11.28
CA ARG A 68 11.90 13.41 12.06
C ARG A 68 11.86 12.60 13.35
N SER A 69 10.67 12.47 13.94
CA SER A 69 10.44 11.74 15.20
C SER A 69 9.64 10.46 15.02
N ALA A 70 9.38 10.04 13.77
CA ALA A 70 8.62 8.84 13.52
C ALA A 70 9.44 7.57 13.85
N PRO A 71 8.80 6.48 14.29
CA PRO A 71 9.47 5.27 14.75
C PRO A 71 9.97 4.38 13.60
N TRP A 72 10.69 4.95 12.63
CA TRP A 72 11.13 4.23 11.43
C TRP A 72 11.99 3.00 11.72
N SER A 73 12.83 3.06 12.74
CA SER A 73 13.72 1.96 13.14
C SER A 73 13.00 0.73 13.67
N GLN A 74 11.73 0.85 14.08
CA GLN A 74 10.92 -0.28 14.52
C GLN A 74 10.41 -1.13 13.35
N VAL A 75 10.56 -0.64 12.12
CA VAL A 75 10.05 -1.29 10.91
C VAL A 75 11.14 -1.31 9.86
N ALA A 76 11.67 -2.49 9.52
CA ALA A 76 12.65 -2.64 8.46
C ALA A 76 12.14 -2.10 7.11
N ALA A 77 13.03 -1.56 6.28
CA ALA A 77 12.66 -0.93 5.00
C ALA A 77 12.00 -1.91 4.01
N ASP A 78 12.41 -3.17 4.06
CA ASP A 78 11.96 -4.29 3.25
C ASP A 78 10.88 -5.15 3.93
N ALA A 79 10.39 -4.73 5.11
CA ALA A 79 9.31 -5.41 5.81
C ALA A 79 8.06 -5.56 4.92
N SER A 80 7.34 -6.66 5.11
CA SER A 80 6.18 -7.02 4.29
C SER A 80 4.92 -7.16 5.14
N LEU A 81 3.78 -6.75 4.57
CA LEU A 81 2.47 -6.94 5.20
C LEU A 81 2.13 -8.43 5.31
N ALA A 82 2.59 -9.26 4.37
CA ALA A 82 2.38 -10.71 4.42
C ALA A 82 2.96 -11.33 5.71
N SER A 83 4.11 -10.85 6.17
CA SER A 83 4.76 -11.32 7.41
C SER A 83 4.31 -10.57 8.67
N ALA A 84 3.42 -9.58 8.56
CA ALA A 84 2.97 -8.77 9.68
C ALA A 84 1.74 -9.40 10.34
N ASP A 85 1.93 -10.39 11.22
CA ASP A 85 0.81 -11.09 11.85
C ASP A 85 0.08 -10.21 12.88
N PRO A 86 -1.25 -9.99 12.73
CA PRO A 86 -2.03 -9.21 13.68
C PRO A 86 -2.20 -9.88 15.06
N ALA A 87 -1.90 -11.18 15.20
CA ALA A 87 -1.98 -11.90 16.47
C ALA A 87 -0.73 -11.75 17.34
N GLU A 88 0.37 -11.19 16.81
CA GLU A 88 1.60 -10.93 17.56
C GLU A 88 1.52 -9.55 18.24
N PRO A 89 1.38 -9.46 19.59
CA PRO A 89 1.10 -8.19 20.28
C PRO A 89 2.14 -7.09 20.05
N ASP A 90 3.42 -7.48 20.01
CA ASP A 90 4.56 -6.59 19.78
C ASP A 90 5.27 -6.90 18.45
N GLY A 91 4.54 -7.55 17.52
CA GLY A 91 5.06 -7.97 16.23
C GLY A 91 5.13 -6.85 15.19
N LEU A 92 5.53 -7.21 13.98
CA LEU A 92 5.68 -6.28 12.86
C LEU A 92 4.37 -5.52 12.55
N TYR A 93 3.22 -6.17 12.74
CA TYR A 93 1.93 -5.53 12.55
C TYR A 93 1.72 -4.37 13.53
N ALA A 94 1.99 -4.58 14.81
CA ALA A 94 1.89 -3.54 15.84
C ALA A 94 2.85 -2.38 15.56
N ALA A 95 4.10 -2.67 15.17
CA ALA A 95 5.09 -1.65 14.79
C ALA A 95 4.65 -0.83 13.57
N ALA A 96 4.09 -1.48 12.54
CA ALA A 96 3.58 -0.81 11.35
C ALA A 96 2.38 0.12 11.67
N ILE A 97 1.51 -0.32 12.57
CA ILE A 97 0.40 0.48 13.07
C ILE A 97 0.90 1.67 13.91
N ALA A 98 1.90 1.48 14.78
CA ALA A 98 2.48 2.57 15.55
C ALA A 98 3.09 3.65 14.64
N LEU A 99 3.78 3.24 13.57
CA LEU A 99 4.29 4.16 12.55
C LEU A 99 3.16 4.94 11.86
N TYR A 100 2.08 4.28 11.47
CA TYR A 100 0.93 4.94 10.86
C TYR A 100 0.22 5.90 11.84
N ASP A 101 -0.03 5.44 13.08
CA ASP A 101 -0.71 6.21 14.13
C ASP A 101 0.10 7.45 14.51
N HIS A 102 1.44 7.39 14.48
CA HIS A 102 2.32 8.57 14.68
C HIS A 102 1.96 9.74 13.76
N PHE A 103 1.64 9.48 12.49
CA PHE A 103 1.22 10.54 11.57
C PHE A 103 -0.26 10.88 11.74
N ARG A 104 -1.11 9.86 11.87
CA ARG A 104 -2.57 10.05 11.94
C ARG A 104 -3.00 10.90 13.14
N GLU A 105 -2.45 10.65 14.32
CA GLU A 105 -2.92 11.30 15.56
C GLU A 105 -2.59 12.78 15.62
N ALA A 106 -1.50 13.19 14.98
CA ALA A 106 -1.07 14.57 14.90
C ALA A 106 -1.46 15.25 13.57
N ALA A 107 -2.29 14.59 12.75
CA ALA A 107 -2.61 15.06 11.39
C ALA A 107 -3.39 16.39 11.43
N PRO A 108 -2.90 17.45 10.77
CA PRO A 108 -3.63 18.71 10.69
C PRO A 108 -4.84 18.57 9.77
N LYS A 109 -5.77 19.52 9.86
CA LYS A 109 -6.92 19.61 8.95
C LYS A 109 -6.45 19.60 7.50
N GLY A 110 -7.01 18.69 6.69
CA GLY A 110 -6.64 18.51 5.28
C GLY A 110 -5.75 17.29 5.00
N VAL A 111 -5.04 16.77 6.02
CA VAL A 111 -4.27 15.54 5.93
C VAL A 111 -5.17 14.34 6.24
N ALA A 112 -5.81 13.81 5.19
CA ALA A 112 -6.66 12.62 5.30
C ALA A 112 -5.84 11.31 5.29
N THR A 113 -6.44 10.22 5.78
CA THR A 113 -5.90 8.85 5.78
C THR A 113 -5.21 8.47 4.47
N ALA A 114 -5.85 8.73 3.32
CA ALA A 114 -5.30 8.40 2.01
C ALA A 114 -3.97 9.10 1.71
N LYS A 115 -3.76 10.33 2.20
CA LYS A 115 -2.48 11.05 2.05
C LYS A 115 -1.38 10.39 2.87
N ILE A 116 -1.69 10.02 4.12
CA ILE A 116 -0.75 9.33 5.01
C ILE A 116 -0.31 8.01 4.39
N HIS A 117 -1.25 7.19 3.91
CA HIS A 117 -0.94 5.94 3.21
C HIS A 117 -0.01 6.13 2.02
N LYS A 118 -0.30 7.11 1.15
CA LYS A 118 0.53 7.41 -0.02
C LYS A 118 1.95 7.85 0.38
N VAL A 119 2.10 8.63 1.46
CA VAL A 119 3.43 9.05 1.93
C VAL A 119 4.20 7.87 2.54
N LEU A 120 3.55 7.08 3.40
CA LEU A 120 4.20 5.96 4.09
C LEU A 120 4.51 4.79 3.15
N HIS A 121 3.67 4.55 2.15
CA HIS A 121 3.92 3.53 1.13
C HIS A 121 5.21 3.79 0.36
N LEU A 122 5.60 5.05 0.11
CA LEU A 122 6.89 5.37 -0.51
C LEU A 122 8.07 4.81 0.30
N LYS A 123 7.96 4.77 1.64
CA LYS A 123 9.03 4.33 2.53
C LYS A 123 8.95 2.85 2.88
N ARG A 124 7.77 2.24 2.81
CA ARG A 124 7.51 0.83 3.15
C ARG A 124 6.51 0.20 2.16
N PRO A 125 6.88 0.05 0.87
CA PRO A 125 5.94 -0.31 -0.20
C PRO A 125 5.43 -1.75 -0.14
N ALA A 126 6.11 -2.64 0.59
CA ALA A 126 5.65 -4.02 0.82
C ALA A 126 4.78 -4.15 2.08
N LEU A 127 4.75 -3.14 2.95
CA LEU A 127 4.09 -3.19 4.26
C LEU A 127 2.86 -2.28 4.36
N ILE A 128 2.94 -1.05 3.87
CA ILE A 128 1.87 -0.06 4.07
C ILE A 128 0.97 -0.04 2.82
N PRO A 129 -0.29 -0.49 2.88
CA PRO A 129 -1.17 -0.48 1.70
C PRO A 129 -1.52 0.94 1.25
N ILE A 130 -1.91 1.15 -0.02
CA ILE A 130 -2.44 2.45 -0.48
C ILE A 130 -3.96 2.47 -0.31
N LEU A 131 -4.45 2.88 0.85
CA LEU A 131 -5.89 2.96 1.13
C LEU A 131 -6.49 4.32 0.73
N ASP A 132 -7.05 4.39 -0.47
CA ASP A 132 -7.96 5.46 -0.88
C ASP A 132 -9.44 5.07 -0.67
N SER A 133 -10.37 5.97 -0.98
CA SER A 133 -11.81 5.70 -0.81
C SER A 133 -12.29 4.49 -1.61
N ARG A 134 -11.65 4.18 -2.74
CA ARG A 134 -12.03 3.05 -3.59
C ARG A 134 -11.58 1.73 -2.98
N LEU A 135 -10.33 1.64 -2.49
CA LEU A 135 -9.88 0.44 -1.79
C LEU A 135 -10.59 0.25 -0.45
N LEU A 136 -10.85 1.33 0.29
CA LEU A 136 -11.66 1.25 1.52
C LEU A 136 -13.06 0.69 1.24
N ALA A 137 -13.70 1.10 0.13
CA ALA A 137 -14.98 0.56 -0.27
C ALA A 137 -14.89 -0.91 -0.72
N ALA A 138 -13.87 -1.25 -1.51
CA ALA A 138 -13.66 -2.62 -1.98
C ALA A 138 -13.44 -3.61 -0.83
N TYR A 139 -12.59 -3.24 0.13
CA TYR A 139 -12.26 -4.09 1.28
C TYR A 139 -13.25 -3.99 2.45
N GLY A 140 -14.22 -3.08 2.42
CA GLY A 140 -15.18 -2.87 3.50
C GLY A 140 -15.83 -4.15 4.03
N PRO A 141 -16.40 -5.02 3.17
CA PRO A 141 -16.99 -6.30 3.60
C PRO A 141 -15.97 -7.25 4.26
N ALA A 142 -14.79 -7.40 3.66
CA ALA A 142 -13.74 -8.28 4.20
C ALA A 142 -13.16 -7.74 5.52
N ALA A 143 -13.00 -6.42 5.64
CA ALA A 143 -12.59 -5.76 6.87
C ALA A 143 -13.64 -5.94 7.99
N ALA A 144 -14.93 -5.96 7.66
CA ALA A 144 -15.99 -6.23 8.64
C ALA A 144 -15.99 -7.70 9.12
N GLU A 145 -15.60 -8.66 8.27
CA GLU A 145 -15.34 -10.05 8.69
C GLU A 145 -14.10 -10.13 9.59
N ALA A 146 -13.01 -9.46 9.20
CA ALA A 146 -11.79 -9.38 10.03
C ALA A 146 -12.08 -8.80 11.43
N ALA A 147 -13.02 -7.86 11.54
CA ALA A 147 -13.48 -7.31 12.82
C ALA A 147 -13.95 -8.39 13.80
N ARG A 148 -14.68 -9.39 13.28
CA ARG A 148 -15.25 -10.46 14.10
C ARG A 148 -14.19 -11.43 14.60
N ARG A 149 -13.13 -11.64 13.83
CA ARG A 149 -12.01 -12.53 14.19
C ARG A 149 -10.98 -11.85 15.08
N HIS A 150 -10.87 -10.53 15.00
CA HIS A 150 -9.94 -9.73 15.77
C HIS A 150 -10.67 -8.61 16.53
N PRO A 151 -11.51 -8.94 17.53
CA PRO A 151 -12.33 -7.96 18.24
C PRO A 151 -11.50 -6.92 19.00
N ASP A 152 -10.28 -7.29 19.39
CA ASP A 152 -9.35 -6.41 20.11
C ASP A 152 -8.62 -5.43 19.18
N LEU A 153 -8.68 -5.64 17.87
CA LEU A 153 -8.11 -4.72 16.89
C LEU A 153 -9.15 -3.65 16.54
N GLY A 154 -8.84 -2.40 16.91
CA GLY A 154 -9.71 -1.26 16.59
C GLY A 154 -10.08 -1.20 15.09
N ALA A 155 -11.32 -0.80 14.78
CA ALA A 155 -11.94 -0.95 13.46
C ALA A 155 -11.13 -0.42 12.25
N ARG A 156 -10.30 0.60 12.46
CA ARG A 156 -9.46 1.22 11.42
C ARG A 156 -8.29 0.35 10.96
N ARG A 157 -7.92 -0.66 11.77
CA ARG A 157 -6.81 -1.60 11.53
C ARG A 157 -7.25 -2.75 10.62
N LEU A 158 -8.55 -2.96 10.46
CA LEU A 158 -9.09 -4.19 9.88
C LEU A 158 -8.95 -4.29 8.35
N ASN A 159 -8.81 -3.17 7.64
CA ASN A 159 -8.51 -3.21 6.20
C ASN A 159 -7.13 -3.84 5.94
N TRP A 160 -6.15 -3.63 6.82
CA TRP A 160 -4.81 -4.19 6.65
C TRP A 160 -4.82 -5.70 6.89
N VAL A 161 -5.60 -6.16 7.87
CA VAL A 161 -5.84 -7.58 8.11
C VAL A 161 -6.45 -8.24 6.87
N ALA A 162 -7.52 -7.65 6.32
CA ALA A 162 -8.17 -8.19 5.13
C ALA A 162 -7.24 -8.20 3.89
N ILE A 163 -6.44 -7.15 3.70
CA ILE A 163 -5.43 -7.12 2.61
C ILE A 163 -4.34 -8.15 2.85
N ARG A 164 -3.87 -8.31 4.09
CA ARG A 164 -2.87 -9.33 4.44
C ARG A 164 -3.39 -10.72 4.11
N GLU A 165 -4.64 -11.03 4.45
CA GLU A 165 -5.25 -12.32 4.15
C GLU A 165 -5.26 -12.63 2.66
N ASP A 166 -5.63 -11.65 1.83
CA ASP A 166 -5.53 -11.81 0.38
C ASP A 166 -4.07 -12.01 -0.09
N LEU A 167 -3.08 -11.41 0.58
CA LEU A 167 -1.66 -11.57 0.23
C LEU A 167 -1.10 -12.95 0.60
N ILE A 168 -1.52 -13.51 1.74
CA ILE A 168 -1.01 -14.81 2.22
C ILE A 168 -1.84 -15.99 1.74
N ASP A 169 -3.01 -15.76 1.15
CA ASP A 169 -3.79 -16.80 0.48
C ASP A 169 -2.95 -17.48 -0.60
N GLU A 170 -2.81 -18.80 -0.51
CA GLU A 170 -1.93 -19.58 -1.39
C GLU A 170 -2.31 -19.44 -2.87
N SER A 171 -3.61 -19.33 -3.16
CA SER A 171 -4.10 -19.22 -4.54
C SER A 171 -3.77 -17.84 -5.13
N ASN A 172 -3.87 -16.79 -4.32
CA ASN A 172 -3.49 -15.43 -4.70
C ASN A 172 -1.97 -15.30 -4.84
N ALA A 173 -1.18 -15.83 -3.90
CA ALA A 173 0.28 -15.80 -3.96
C ALA A 173 0.81 -16.50 -5.22
N ARG A 174 0.23 -17.67 -5.58
CA ARG A 174 0.54 -18.37 -6.84
C ARG A 174 0.16 -17.52 -8.05
N ALA A 175 -1.05 -16.98 -8.08
CA ALA A 175 -1.51 -16.14 -9.19
C ALA A 175 -0.64 -14.88 -9.37
N LEU A 176 -0.23 -14.23 -8.28
CA LEU A 176 0.69 -13.08 -8.32
C LEU A 176 2.06 -13.47 -8.89
N THR A 177 2.58 -14.64 -8.51
CA THR A 177 3.84 -15.17 -9.06
C THR A 177 3.74 -15.41 -10.56
N GLU A 178 2.69 -16.09 -11.02
CA GLU A 178 2.45 -16.37 -12.44
C GLU A 178 2.28 -15.09 -13.26
N VAL A 179 1.48 -14.14 -12.75
CA VAL A 179 1.23 -12.87 -13.41
C VAL A 179 2.49 -12.01 -13.45
N ARG A 180 3.30 -11.99 -12.38
CA ARG A 180 4.60 -11.29 -12.34
C ARG A 180 5.55 -11.83 -13.40
N ALA A 181 5.64 -13.14 -13.57
CA ALA A 181 6.44 -13.76 -14.62
C ALA A 181 5.99 -13.33 -16.02
N ARG A 182 4.67 -13.31 -16.26
CA ARG A 182 4.08 -12.83 -17.52
C ARG A 182 4.36 -11.35 -17.77
N LEU A 183 4.20 -10.50 -16.75
CA LEU A 183 4.51 -9.07 -16.84
C LEU A 183 5.98 -8.85 -17.19
N ALA A 184 6.90 -9.58 -16.56
CA ALA A 184 8.33 -9.47 -16.82
C ALA A 184 8.72 -9.88 -18.25
N ALA A 185 7.99 -10.84 -18.83
CA ALA A 185 8.21 -11.35 -20.18
C ALA A 185 7.50 -10.56 -21.28
N ASP A 186 6.68 -9.55 -20.93
CA ASP A 186 5.91 -8.77 -21.90
C ASP A 186 6.82 -7.94 -22.83
N GLU A 187 6.43 -7.78 -24.09
CA GLU A 187 7.20 -7.00 -25.08
C GLU A 187 7.13 -5.49 -24.84
N ASP A 188 6.07 -5.00 -24.19
CA ASP A 188 5.91 -3.59 -23.83
C ASP A 188 6.66 -3.25 -22.53
N ALA A 189 7.61 -2.32 -22.64
CA ALA A 189 8.39 -1.83 -21.51
C ALA A 189 7.51 -1.23 -20.40
N THR A 190 6.38 -0.61 -20.76
CA THR A 190 5.41 -0.03 -19.83
C THR A 190 4.79 -1.11 -18.94
N VAL A 191 4.52 -2.28 -19.51
CA VAL A 191 3.95 -3.43 -18.81
C VAL A 191 5.02 -4.12 -17.97
N ARG A 192 6.22 -4.33 -18.51
CA ARG A 192 7.34 -4.95 -17.76
C ARG A 192 7.67 -4.26 -16.46
N VAL A 193 7.52 -2.93 -16.41
CA VAL A 193 7.74 -2.12 -15.21
C VAL A 193 6.89 -2.60 -14.02
N MET A 194 5.68 -3.11 -14.24
CA MET A 194 4.83 -3.65 -13.18
C MET A 194 5.47 -4.81 -12.43
N ALA A 195 6.27 -5.64 -13.11
CA ALA A 195 6.91 -6.81 -12.49
C ALA A 195 7.94 -6.45 -11.41
N ARG A 196 8.30 -5.16 -11.27
CA ARG A 196 9.20 -4.65 -10.24
C ARG A 196 8.49 -4.20 -8.96
N LEU A 197 7.15 -4.14 -8.97
CA LEU A 197 6.36 -3.71 -7.82
C LEU A 197 6.26 -4.81 -6.76
N THR A 198 5.99 -4.46 -5.51
CA THR A 198 5.75 -5.43 -4.43
C THR A 198 4.46 -6.21 -4.69
N ASP A 199 4.30 -7.39 -4.10
CA ASP A 199 3.05 -8.16 -4.19
C ASP A 199 1.86 -7.36 -3.65
N LEU A 200 2.07 -6.64 -2.54
CA LEU A 200 1.10 -5.70 -2.01
C LEU A 200 0.66 -4.68 -3.06
N ARG A 201 1.60 -4.06 -3.78
CA ARG A 201 1.26 -3.04 -4.77
C ARG A 201 0.59 -3.61 -6.02
N LEU A 202 0.94 -4.83 -6.43
CA LEU A 202 0.24 -5.54 -7.51
C LEU A 202 -1.20 -5.87 -7.10
N LEU A 203 -1.38 -6.41 -5.89
CA LEU A 203 -2.70 -6.72 -5.34
C LEU A 203 -3.57 -5.46 -5.24
N ASP A 204 -3.02 -4.36 -4.71
CA ASP A 204 -3.68 -3.05 -4.65
C ASP A 204 -4.15 -2.59 -6.03
N ALA A 205 -3.31 -2.71 -7.07
CA ALA A 205 -3.66 -2.30 -8.43
C ALA A 205 -4.80 -3.15 -9.02
N VAL A 206 -4.78 -4.47 -8.78
CA VAL A 206 -5.87 -5.38 -9.19
C VAL A 206 -7.17 -5.02 -8.47
N ALA A 207 -7.13 -4.93 -7.13
CA ALA A 207 -8.29 -4.59 -6.29
C ALA A 207 -8.89 -3.24 -6.70
N TRP A 208 -8.03 -2.24 -6.94
CA TRP A 208 -8.45 -0.90 -7.32
C TRP A 208 -9.09 -0.89 -8.70
N ARG A 209 -8.64 -1.70 -9.67
CA ARG A 209 -9.27 -1.76 -10.99
C ARG A 209 -10.63 -2.45 -10.97
N ALA A 210 -10.76 -3.52 -10.19
CA ALA A 210 -11.96 -4.36 -10.08
C ALA A 210 -13.05 -3.80 -9.13
N GLY A 211 -12.67 -2.87 -8.25
CA GLY A 211 -13.53 -2.17 -7.29
C GLY A 211 -14.51 -1.23 -7.96
#